data_AF-A0A6N2YF31-F1
#
_entry.id   AF-A0A6N2YF31-F1
#
_cell.length_a   1.000
_cell.length_b   1.000
_cell.length_c   1.000
_cell.angle_alpha   90.00
_cell.angle_beta   90.00
_cell.angle_gamma   90.00
#
_symmetry.space_group_name_H-M   'P 1'
#
loop_
_entity.id
_entity.type
_entity.pdbx_description
1 polymer ?
#
loop_
_entity_poly.entity_id
_entity_poly.type
_entity_poly.pdbx_seq_one_letter_code
_entity_poly.pdbx_strand_id
1 'polypeptide(L)' 'MPNCIGAERVRLRLSQTDLGDKIGVSRSIIVRIERDPKSATYDQLEKMSQLFGCSIQYLLGETDDRLPQKDEVA' A
#
# COMPACT_ATOMS: atom_id res chain seq x y z
N MET A 1 -1.68 1.27 14.77
CA MET A 1 -1.98 0.33 13.66
C MET A 1 -0.68 0.04 12.94
N PRO A 2 -0.50 -1.19 12.41
CA PRO A 2 0.66 -1.48 11.58
C PRO A 2 0.64 -0.59 10.33
N ASN A 3 1.76 0.08 10.03
CA ASN A 3 1.91 0.93 8.85
C ASN A 3 2.55 0.12 7.71
N CYS A 4 1.81 -0.84 7.17
CA CYS A 4 2.29 -1.72 6.10
C CYS A 4 2.66 -0.92 4.84
N ILE A 5 1.89 0.12 4.53
CA ILE A 5 2.14 1.02 3.38
C ILE A 5 3.47 1.75 3.53
N GLY A 6 3.75 2.31 4.71
CA GLY A 6 5.02 2.96 5.02
C GLY A 6 6.20 1.99 4.99
N ALA A 7 6.01 0.76 5.47
CA ALA A 7 7.03 -0.29 5.41
C ALA A 7 7.40 -0.64 3.95
N GLU A 8 6.41 -0.85 3.09
CA GLU A 8 6.63 -1.14 1.66
C GLU A 8 7.26 0.04 0.92
N ARG A 9 6.85 1.27 1.24
CA ARG A 9 7.46 2.48 0.69
C ARG A 9 8.96 2.54 1.01
N VAL A 10 9.33 2.29 2.27
CA VAL A 10 10.74 2.25 2.70
C VAL A 10 11.50 1.08 2.07
N ARG A 11 10.85 -0.08 1.91
CA ARG A 11 11.43 -1.26 1.22
C ARG A 11 11.83 -0.92 -0.22
N LEU A 12 11.02 -0.12 -0.92
CA LEU A 12 11.33 0.38 -2.27
C LEU A 12 12.17 1.66 -2.29
N ARG A 13 12.62 2.16 -1.14
CA ARG A 13 13.39 3.42 -0.98
C ARG A 13 12.70 4.65 -1.57
N LEU A 14 11.38 4.70 -1.48
CA LEU A 14 10.58 5.82 -1.95
C LEU A 14 10.35 6.84 -0.82
N SER A 15 10.40 8.13 -1.15
CA SER A 15 9.85 9.17 -0.28
C SER A 15 8.31 9.19 -0.38
N GLN A 16 7.65 9.87 0.55
CA GLN A 16 6.19 10.06 0.50
C GLN A 16 5.77 10.81 -0.77
N THR A 17 6.63 11.71 -1.27
CA THR A 17 6.40 12.41 -2.54
C THR A 17 6.51 11.44 -3.71
N ASP A 18 7.56 10.61 -3.75
CA ASP A 18 7.76 9.66 -4.86
C ASP A 18 6.63 8.63 -4.97
N LEU A 19 6.12 8.14 -3.83
CA LEU A 19 4.95 7.27 -3.82
C LEU A 19 3.72 8.00 -4.35
N GLY A 20 3.52 9.25 -3.93
CA GLY A 20 2.45 10.11 -4.41
C GLY A 20 2.51 10.28 -5.93
N ASP A 21 3.67 10.64 -6.47
CA ASP A 21 3.89 10.84 -7.90
C ASP A 21 3.66 9.55 -8.70
N LYS A 22 4.04 8.39 -8.15
CA LYS A 22 3.81 7.08 -8.78
C LYS A 22 2.34 6.67 -8.87
N ILE A 23 1.55 6.97 -7.85
CA ILE A 23 0.12 6.60 -7.83
C ILE A 23 -0.82 7.75 -8.25
N GLY A 24 -0.26 8.93 -8.54
CA GLY A 24 -0.98 10.11 -9.00
C GLY A 24 -1.70 10.89 -7.90
N VAL A 25 -1.16 10.93 -6.68
CA VAL A 25 -1.76 11.65 -5.54
C VAL A 25 -0.75 12.58 -4.88
N SER A 26 -1.24 13.58 -4.15
CA SER A 26 -0.35 14.50 -3.43
C SER A 26 0.31 13.80 -2.23
N ARG A 27 1.49 14.29 -1.84
CA ARG A 27 2.20 13.85 -0.63
C ARG A 27 1.30 13.85 0.62
N SER A 28 0.42 14.85 0.76
CA SER A 28 -0.51 14.96 1.89
C SER A 28 -1.49 13.79 1.98
N ILE A 29 -1.92 13.26 0.83
CA ILE A 29 -2.76 12.05 0.78
C ILE A 29 -1.97 10.86 1.27
N ILE A 30 -0.71 10.69 0.86
CA ILE A 30 0.16 9.61 1.34
C ILE A 30 0.33 9.65 2.85
N VAL A 31 0.60 10.83 3.42
CA VAL A 31 0.71 11.00 4.89
C VAL A 31 -0.58 10.57 5.60
N ARG A 32 -1.75 10.93 5.04
CA ARG A 32 -3.05 10.54 5.59
C ARG A 32 -3.25 9.02 5.53
N ILE A 33 -2.93 8.41 4.40
CA ILE A 33 -3.05 6.96 4.17
C ILE A 33 -2.10 6.18 5.10
N GLU A 34 -0.85 6.62 5.28
CA GLU A 34 0.10 5.99 6.20
C GLU A 34 -0.36 6.05 7.67
N ARG A 35 -1.13 7.08 8.02
CA ARG A 35 -1.70 7.23 9.37
C ARG A 35 -3.00 6.44 9.54
N ASP A 36 -3.82 6.41 8.50
CA ASP A 36 -5.10 5.71 8.44
C ASP A 36 -5.27 5.04 7.07
N PRO A 37 -4.85 3.76 6.93
CA PRO A 37 -4.92 3.02 5.66
C PRO A 37 -6.33 2.92 5.09
N LYS A 38 -7.36 2.94 5.95
CA LYS A 38 -8.78 2.89 5.55
C LYS A 38 -9.26 4.15 4.85
N SER A 39 -8.49 5.24 4.92
CA SER A 39 -8.78 6.48 4.19
C SER A 39 -8.37 6.44 2.71
N ALA A 40 -7.67 5.38 2.28
CA ALA A 40 -7.31 5.18 0.88
C ALA A 40 -8.53 4.72 0.06
N THR A 41 -8.64 5.22 -1.17
CA THR A 41 -9.65 4.72 -2.11
C THR A 41 -9.23 3.36 -2.69
N TYR A 42 -10.18 2.62 -3.24
CA TYR A 42 -9.89 1.36 -3.90
C TYR A 42 -8.85 1.51 -5.02
N ASP A 43 -8.97 2.53 -5.88
CA ASP A 43 -8.00 2.85 -6.94
C ASP A 43 -6.57 3.08 -6.39
N GLN A 44 -6.45 3.78 -5.26
CA GLN A 44 -5.16 4.00 -4.60
C GLN A 44 -4.58 2.68 -4.06
N LEU A 45 -5.42 1.86 -3.42
CA LEU A 45 -5.03 0.55 -2.90
C LEU A 45 -4.61 -0.41 -4.00
N GLU A 46 -5.32 -0.42 -5.13
CA GLU A 46 -4.98 -1.23 -6.30
C GLU A 46 -3.63 -0.80 -6.90
N LYS A 47 -3.40 0.50 -7.11
CA LYS A 47 -2.11 1.02 -7.58
C LYS A 47 -0.96 0.70 -6.63
N MET A 48 -1.19 0.86 -5.33
CA MET A 48 -0.19 0.50 -4.30
C MET A 48 0.07 -1.01 -4.28
N SER A 49 -0.97 -1.83 -4.35
CA SER A 49 -0.88 -3.29 -4.45
C SER A 49 -0.04 -3.74 -5.65
N GLN A 50 -0.28 -3.15 -6.82
CA GLN A 50 0.50 -3.42 -8.04
C GLN A 50 1.95 -2.93 -7.92
N LEU A 51 2.17 -1.73 -7.37
CA LEU A 51 3.51 -1.16 -7.19
C LEU A 51 4.35 -1.96 -6.19
N PHE A 52 3.75 -2.38 -5.09
CA PHE A 52 4.42 -3.11 -4.02
C PHE A 52 4.48 -4.62 -4.31
N GLY A 53 3.56 -5.15 -5.10
CA GLY A 53 3.39 -6.58 -5.31
C GLY A 53 2.96 -7.28 -4.03
N CYS A 54 1.89 -6.79 -3.40
CA CYS A 54 1.32 -7.32 -2.15
C CYS A 54 -0.21 -7.29 -2.20
N SER A 55 -0.89 -7.93 -1.25
CA SER A 55 -2.36 -7.88 -1.17
C SER A 55 -2.86 -6.54 -0.63
N ILE A 56 -4.10 -6.18 -0.97
CA ILE A 56 -4.77 -4.99 -0.40
C ILE A 56 -5.04 -5.21 1.10
N GLN A 57 -5.42 -6.44 1.50
CA GLN A 57 -5.63 -6.78 2.91
C GLN A 57 -4.38 -6.52 3.76
N TYR A 58 -3.19 -6.84 3.22
CA TYR A 58 -1.93 -6.53 3.88
C TYR A 58 -1.72 -5.01 4.05
N LEU A 59 -1.99 -4.23 3.01
CA LEU A 59 -1.85 -2.77 3.06
C LEU A 59 -2.79 -2.13 4.08
N LEU A 60 -3.99 -2.69 4.26
CA LEU A 60 -4.96 -2.26 5.26
C LEU A 60 -4.62 -2.75 6.69
N GLY A 61 -3.63 -3.64 6.83
CA GLY A 61 -3.26 -4.24 8.11
C GLY A 61 -4.29 -5.26 8.62
N GLU A 62 -5.08 -5.85 7.72
CA GLU A 62 -6.06 -6.89 8.05
C GLU A 62 -5.42 -8.28 8.15
N THR A 63 -4.24 -8.45 7.55
CA THR A 63 -3.42 -9.66 7.60
C THR A 63 -1.94 -9.32 7.66
N ASP A 64 -1.15 -10.19 8.28
CA ASP A 64 0.31 -10.15 8.23
C ASP A 64 0.85 -10.81 6.94
N ASP A 65 0.00 -11.53 6.21
CA ASP A 65 0.35 -12.18 4.95
C ASP A 65 0.47 -11.14 3.82
N ARG A 66 1.72 -10.82 3.46
CA ARG A 66 2.05 -9.84 2.42
C ARG A 66 1.49 -10.19 1.05
N LEU A 67 1.49 -11.48 0.70
CA LEU A 67 0.98 -11.96 -0.56
C LEU A 67 -0.40 -12.58 -0.34
N PRO A 68 -1.34 -12.42 -1.30
CA PRO A 68 -2.52 -13.28 -1.26
C PRO A 68 -2.00 -14.72 -1.34
N GLN A 69 -2.44 -15.59 -0.43
CA GLN A 69 -2.19 -17.02 -0.57
C GLN A 69 -2.71 -17.39 -1.96
N LYS A 70 -1.81 -17.77 -2.85
CA LYS A 70 -2.19 -18.30 -4.16
C LYS A 70 -2.93 -19.59 -3.85
N ASP A 71 -4.25 -19.57 -3.96
CA ASP A 71 -4.94 -20.78 -4.36
C ASP A 71 -4.37 -21.12 -5.74
N GLU A 72 -3.50 -22.12 -5.74
CA GLU A 72 -2.98 -22.79 -6.92
C GLU A 72 -4.20 -23.36 -7.67
N VAL A 73 -4.82 -22.55 -8.53
CA VAL A 73 -5.76 -23.07 -9.52
C VAL A 73 -4.92 -23.80 -10.56
N ALA A 74 -4.90 -25.12 -10.39
CA ALA A 74 -4.30 -26.14 -11.23
C ALA A 74 -4.78 -26.10 -12.69
#